data_AF-A0A932NTL5-F1
#
_entry.id   AF-A0A932NTL5-F1
#
_cell.length_a   1.000
_cell.length_b   1.000
_cell.length_c   1.000
_cell.angle_alpha   90.00
_cell.angle_beta   90.00
_cell.angle_gamma   90.00
#
_symmetry.space_group_name_H-M   'P 1'
#
loop_
_entity.id
_entity.type
_entity.pdbx_description
1 polymer ?
#
loop_
_entity_poly.entity_id
_entity_poly.type
_entity_poly.pdbx_seq_one_letter_code
_entity_poly.pdbx_strand_id
1 'polypeptide(L)'
;MMGFVTPPDMEPSRATLTLTNEQINSVPLLLGVIDQMGIRDVIDAHVTPHGAWQGASVGTLVSIWLCHILAERDHRLVAVPGTGNLIGGITQAPFTFSP
;
A
#
# COMPACT_ATOMS: atom_id res chain seq x y z
N MET A 1 18.95 -67.13 4.29
CA MET A 1 19.06 -65.74 3.82
C MET A 1 17.76 -65.04 4.22
N MET A 2 17.79 -64.23 5.30
CA MET A 2 16.62 -63.57 5.89
C MET A 2 16.10 -62.47 4.95
N GLY A 3 14.79 -62.47 4.65
CA GLY A 3 14.13 -61.40 3.93
C GLY A 3 14.01 -60.15 4.81
N PHE A 4 14.33 -58.99 4.24
CA PHE A 4 14.11 -57.69 4.87
C PHE A 4 12.61 -57.42 4.90
N VAL A 5 11.98 -57.58 6.07
CA VAL A 5 10.59 -57.19 6.32
C VAL A 5 10.57 -55.68 6.48
N THR A 6 10.08 -54.95 5.47
CA THR A 6 9.70 -53.55 5.64
C THR A 6 8.50 -53.47 6.61
N PRO A 7 8.61 -52.76 7.75
CA PRO A 7 7.47 -52.52 8.64
C PRO A 7 6.35 -51.77 7.88
N PRO A 8 5.07 -52.15 8.08
CA PRO A 8 3.93 -51.63 7.30
C PRO A 8 3.49 -50.20 7.65
N ASP A 9 4.30 -49.39 8.32
CA ASP A 9 3.86 -48.13 8.93
C ASP A 9 4.86 -46.97 8.83
N MET A 10 5.98 -47.13 8.12
CA MET A 10 6.92 -46.01 7.89
C MET A 10 6.55 -45.20 6.65
N GLU A 11 5.31 -44.73 6.59
CA GLU A 11 5.02 -43.54 5.77
C GLU A 11 5.83 -42.39 6.37
N PRO A 12 6.65 -41.65 5.59
CA PRO A 12 7.26 -40.44 6.12
C PRO A 12 6.11 -39.59 6.63
N SER A 13 6.07 -39.32 7.94
CA SER A 13 5.13 -38.37 8.50
C SER A 13 5.42 -37.07 7.76
N ARG A 14 4.61 -36.80 6.71
CA ARG A 14 4.65 -35.56 5.96
C ARG A 14 4.18 -34.50 6.94
N ALA A 15 5.09 -34.08 7.80
CA ALA A 15 4.95 -32.91 8.61
C ALA A 15 4.75 -31.80 7.59
N THR A 16 3.49 -31.43 7.40
CA THR A 16 3.10 -30.34 6.52
C THR A 16 3.75 -29.09 7.08
N LEU A 17 4.84 -28.67 6.46
CA LEU A 17 5.50 -27.41 6.79
C LEU A 17 4.58 -26.28 6.30
N THR A 18 3.85 -25.69 7.23
CA THR A 18 2.98 -24.56 6.95
C THR A 18 3.85 -23.30 6.84
N LEU A 19 4.21 -22.92 5.61
CA LEU A 19 4.87 -21.65 5.32
C LEU A 19 3.81 -20.55 5.21
N THR A 20 3.82 -19.62 6.16
CA THR A 20 2.96 -18.43 6.15
C THR A 20 3.79 -17.22 5.70
N ASN A 21 3.32 -16.51 4.67
CA ASN A 21 3.89 -15.23 4.26
C ASN A 21 2.94 -14.11 4.69
N GLU A 22 3.39 -13.25 5.59
CA GLU A 22 2.67 -12.02 5.95
C GLU A 22 3.14 -10.88 5.04
N GLN A 23 2.19 -10.20 4.40
CA GLN A 23 2.51 -9.01 3.63
C GLN A 23 2.83 -7.86 4.59
N ILE A 24 4.09 -7.44 4.60
CA ILE A 24 4.47 -6.18 5.25
C ILE A 24 3.93 -5.04 4.38
N ASN A 25 3.12 -4.16 4.99
CA ASN A 25 2.57 -2.98 4.31
C ASN A 25 3.71 -2.06 3.81
N SER A 26 3.41 -1.09 2.95
CA SER A 26 4.43 -0.23 2.32
C SER A 26 5.12 0.76 3.26
N VAL A 27 4.62 0.95 4.50
CA VAL A 27 5.10 1.99 5.43
C VAL A 27 6.56 1.83 5.82
N PRO A 28 7.08 0.63 6.23
CA PRO A 28 8.49 0.50 6.58
C PRO A 28 9.42 0.78 5.39
N LEU A 29 9.02 0.39 4.18
CA LEU A 29 9.77 0.66 2.97
C LEU A 29 9.79 2.15 2.64
N LEU A 30 8.63 2.81 2.67
CA LEU A 30 8.51 4.24 2.41
C LEU A 30 9.30 5.07 3.42
N LEU A 31 9.21 4.73 4.71
CA LEU A 31 9.96 5.42 5.74
C LEU A 31 11.47 5.26 5.55
N GLY A 32 11.95 4.06 5.19
CA GLY A 32 13.37 3.83 4.88
C GLY A 32 13.86 4.57 3.64
N VAL A 33 13.00 4.83 2.65
CA VAL A 33 13.33 5.66 1.49
C VAL A 33 13.40 7.14 1.88
N ILE A 34 12.44 7.62 2.68
CA ILE A 34 12.42 9.01 3.21
C ILE A 34 13.67 9.29 4.05
N ASP A 35 14.07 8.32 4.88
CA ASP A 35 15.28 8.39 5.69
C ASP A 35 16.55 8.47 4.82
N GLN A 36 16.69 7.61 3.81
CA GLN A 36 17.81 7.65 2.86
C GLN A 36 17.90 8.96 2.07
N MET A 37 16.77 9.64 1.81
CA MET A 37 16.77 10.95 1.17
C MET A 37 17.25 12.08 2.10
N GLY A 38 17.49 11.82 3.39
CA GLY A 38 17.95 12.82 4.35
C GLY A 38 16.91 13.91 4.64
N ILE A 39 15.63 13.67 4.34
CA ILE A 39 14.56 14.68 4.46
C ILE A 39 14.45 15.17 5.91
N ARG A 40 14.54 14.25 6.86
CA ARG A 40 14.53 14.57 8.29
C ARG A 40 15.63 15.57 8.65
N ASP A 41 16.87 15.27 8.27
CA ASP A 41 18.04 16.06 8.63
C ASP A 41 17.99 17.45 8.00
N VAL A 42 17.55 17.53 6.74
CA VAL A 42 17.37 18.81 6.04
C VAL A 42 16.33 19.67 6.77
N ILE A 43 15.23 19.09 7.21
CA ILE A 43 14.18 19.84 7.93
C ILE A 43 14.68 20.25 9.30
N ASP A 44 15.28 19.34 10.08
CA ASP A 44 15.78 19.63 11.42
C ASP A 44 16.89 20.69 11.39
N ALA A 45 17.67 20.79 10.30
CA ALA A 45 18.68 21.81 10.11
C ALA A 45 18.11 23.22 9.78
N HIS A 46 16.96 23.30 9.10
CA HIS A 46 16.42 24.57 8.61
C HIS A 46 15.19 25.06 9.39
N VAL A 47 14.53 24.18 10.14
CA VAL A 47 13.29 24.48 10.85
C VAL A 47 13.56 24.51 12.35
N THR A 48 13.51 25.71 12.93
CA THR A 48 13.58 25.86 14.38
C THR A 48 12.21 25.54 15.00
N PRO A 49 12.10 24.58 15.93
CA PRO A 49 10.85 24.30 16.61
C PRO A 49 10.39 25.50 17.43
N HIS A 50 9.09 25.66 17.60
CA HIS A 50 8.56 26.68 18.51
C HIS A 50 8.94 26.37 19.96
N GLY A 51 9.05 27.37 20.83
CA GLY A 51 9.55 27.19 22.21
C GLY A 51 8.70 26.28 23.11
N ALA A 52 7.44 26.04 22.75
CA ALA A 52 6.56 25.09 23.44
C ALA A 52 6.65 23.65 22.87
N TRP A 53 7.40 23.45 21.78
CA TRP A 53 7.53 22.15 21.12
C TRP A 53 8.32 21.17 21.99
N GLN A 54 7.72 20.01 22.24
CA GLN A 54 8.31 18.93 23.03
C GLN A 54 8.04 17.59 22.34
N GLY A 55 9.00 16.67 22.39
CA GLY A 55 8.89 15.36 21.77
C GLY A 55 9.69 15.23 20.48
N ALA A 56 9.13 14.56 19.48
CA ALA A 56 9.81 14.22 18.24
C ALA A 56 10.30 15.47 17.49
N SER A 57 11.44 15.38 16.79
CA SER A 57 11.93 16.49 15.98
C SER A 57 10.94 16.84 14.86
N VAL A 58 10.98 18.08 14.37
CA VAL A 58 10.08 18.52 13.31
C VAL A 58 10.29 17.67 12.05
N GLY A 59 11.54 17.35 11.71
CA GLY A 59 11.89 16.45 10.62
C GLY A 59 11.33 15.04 10.81
N THR A 60 11.29 14.53 12.04
CA THR A 60 10.66 13.23 12.34
C THR A 60 9.17 13.27 12.05
N LEU A 61 8.49 14.32 12.53
CA LEU A 61 7.04 14.46 12.35
C LEU A 61 6.69 14.59 10.87
N VAL A 62 7.44 15.40 10.12
CA VAL A 62 7.25 15.56 8.67
C VAL A 62 7.53 14.26 7.92
N SER A 63 8.56 13.50 8.31
CA SER A 63 8.87 12.21 7.67
C SER A 63 7.74 11.20 7.85
N ILE A 64 7.15 11.13 9.04
CA ILE A 64 5.99 10.27 9.32
C ILE A 64 4.77 10.74 8.50
N TRP A 65 4.52 12.05 8.44
CA TRP A 65 3.44 12.64 7.65
C TRP A 65 3.58 12.33 6.16
N LEU A 66 4.78 12.50 5.60
CA LEU A 66 5.06 12.16 4.20
C LEU A 66 4.85 10.67 3.94
N CYS A 67 5.34 9.81 4.84
CA CYS A 67 5.13 8.37 4.75
C CYS A 67 3.64 8.01 4.75
N HIS A 68 2.86 8.65 5.60
CA HIS A 68 1.41 8.44 5.69
C HIS A 68 0.69 8.87 4.40
N ILE A 69 0.95 10.08 3.91
CA ILE A 69 0.37 10.58 2.65
C ILE A 69 0.70 9.65 1.49
N LEU A 70 1.94 9.17 1.39
CA LEU A 70 2.35 8.27 0.31
C LEU A 70 1.77 6.86 0.46
N ALA A 71 1.56 6.38 1.68
CA ALA A 71 0.92 5.09 1.94
C ALA A 71 -0.60 5.11 1.66
N GLU A 72 -1.27 6.23 1.92
CA GLU A 72 -2.72 6.38 1.69
C GLU A 72 -3.09 6.65 0.23
N ARG A 73 -2.17 7.22 -0.54
CA ARG A 73 -2.37 7.44 -1.98
C ARG A 73 -2.18 6.12 -2.72
N ASP A 74 -3.20 5.27 -2.67
CA ASP A 74 -3.33 4.13 -3.59
C ASP A 74 -3.25 4.68 -5.02
N HIS A 75 -2.13 4.44 -5.71
CA HIS A 75 -1.85 4.93 -7.05
C HIS A 75 -2.72 4.26 -8.13
N ARG A 76 -3.82 3.58 -7.78
CA ARG A 76 -4.83 3.17 -8.75
C ARG A 76 -5.43 4.42 -9.39
N LEU A 77 -4.95 4.73 -10.59
CA LEU A 77 -5.73 5.42 -11.61
C LEU A 77 -7.04 4.65 -11.77
N VAL A 78 -8.06 5.04 -11.01
CA VAL A 78 -9.42 4.61 -11.28
C VAL A 78 -9.81 5.33 -12.55
N ALA A 79 -9.85 4.61 -13.67
CA ALA A 79 -10.48 5.10 -14.87
C ALA A 79 -11.92 5.48 -14.48
N VAL A 80 -12.21 6.78 -14.49
CA VAL A 80 -13.61 7.24 -14.44
C VAL A 80 -14.28 6.57 -15.63
N PRO A 81 -15.33 5.75 -15.44
CA PRO A 81 -16.07 5.20 -16.56
C PRO A 81 -16.53 6.35 -17.42
N GLY A 82 -15.94 6.49 -18.61
CA GLY A 82 -16.34 7.53 -19.55
C GLY A 82 -17.83 7.34 -19.84
N THR A 83 -18.60 8.41 -19.76
CA THR A 83 -19.99 8.52 -20.25
C THR A 83 -20.06 8.42 -21.78
N GLY A 84 -19.27 7.53 -22.38
CA GLY A 84 -19.17 7.28 -23.82
C GLY A 84 -20.03 6.11 -24.30
N ASN A 85 -21.02 5.66 -23.51
CA ASN A 85 -21.92 4.58 -23.93
C ASN A 85 -23.35 4.73 -23.40
N LEU A 86 -23.99 5.90 -23.58
CA LEU A 86 -25.45 6.04 -23.44
C LEU A 86 -26.14 6.83 -24.56
N ILE A 87 -25.41 7.31 -25.60
CA ILE A 87 -26.03 8.08 -26.70
C ILE A 87 -26.41 7.23 -27.93
N GLY A 88 -26.23 5.91 -27.88
CA GLY A 88 -26.56 5.01 -29.00
C GLY A 88 -27.98 4.47 -29.03
N GLY A 89 -28.93 5.04 -28.28
CA GLY A 89 -30.19 4.34 -28.00
C GLY A 89 -31.48 5.16 -27.80
N ILE A 90 -31.52 6.47 -28.06
CA ILE A 90 -32.81 7.20 -28.07
C ILE A 90 -32.95 8.07 -29.31
N THR A 91 -33.40 7.42 -30.38
CA THR A 91 -34.10 8.10 -31.47
C THR A 91 -35.45 8.59 -30.93
N GLN A 92 -35.84 9.81 -31.33
CA GLN A 92 -37.20 10.39 -31.28
C GLN A 92 -37.75 10.90 -29.93
N ALA A 93 -37.62 12.21 -29.70
CA ALA A 93 -38.78 13.10 -29.48
C ALA A 93 -38.36 14.57 -29.71
N PRO A 94 -39.04 15.34 -30.59
CA PRO A 94 -38.71 16.74 -30.80
C PRO A 94 -39.36 17.60 -29.70
N PHE A 95 -38.55 18.28 -28.89
CA PHE A 95 -39.06 19.35 -28.03
C PHE A 95 -39.05 20.66 -28.82
N THR A 96 -40.23 21.06 -29.31
CA THR A 96 -40.51 22.42 -29.75
C THR A 96 -40.51 23.36 -28.55
N PHE A 97 -39.83 24.50 -28.67
CA PHE A 97 -39.92 25.61 -27.72
C PHE A 97 -40.75 26.72 -28.37
N SER A 98 -41.84 27.14 -27.73
CA SER A 98 -42.62 28.33 -28.10
C SER A 98 -41.98 29.57 -27.46
N PRO A 99 -42.00 30.76 -28.11
CA PRO A 99 -41.28 31.96 -27.67
C PRO A 99 -41.74 32.50 -26.31
#